data_AF-A0A7H8M1P0-F1
#
_entry.id   AF-A0A7H8M1P0-F1
#
_cell.length_a   1.000
_cell.length_b   1.000
_cell.length_c   1.000
_cell.angle_alpha   90.00
_cell.angle_beta   90.00
_cell.angle_gamma   90.00
#
_symmetry.space_group_name_H-M   'P 1'
#
loop_
_entity.id
_entity.type
_entity.pdbx_description
1 polymer ?
#
loop_
_entity_poly.entity_id
_entity_poly.type
_entity_poly.pdbx_seq_one_letter_code
_entity_poly.pdbx_strand_id
1 'polypeptide(L)'
;MSSETSSQNSATDEPVDTTADATAVTEPVTEQPTPPPAATGATVPTRSAAGGPPAREGAREADAGSGAAPAADGADDGEGAETTEAADEAPAPAAGECALAGCSEPLPTRGRGRPPKYCSKAHADQASRDRRAADAAAVDEPLRQAEALAQQVPTAISALQDQLTALTDFLTAAQDGALSRVRRAEAEATAAAQAEADAEARALAADQALETAVTAAETARTAQRGAEQAAARDRAALEQVRADAAEMVAAHQQARDAARDAKAAAETARDAKAAELRETRDAHELERRRMETSARAQADRMHALQDDLAHTTAALAAAREALATAQGETRAQQTRAEAAEQARDEAIRHGRQAAARADAAENRQQDLQAAAEQAATEQAAAHRALASCQALCDRLETDLAAARADAAAQRERAVRAEASASQASSSPGQQSGPAGSEPTGTGTPPGTN
;
A
#
# COMPACT_ATOMS: atom_id res chain seq x y z
N MET A 1 -35.14 -20.32 32.20
CA MET A 1 -34.21 -19.84 31.16
C MET A 1 -32.85 -20.41 31.49
N SER A 2 -32.47 -21.48 30.80
CA SER A 2 -31.24 -22.23 31.05
C SER A 2 -30.36 -22.10 29.81
N SER A 3 -29.06 -21.89 30.03
CA SER A 3 -28.03 -21.93 28.98
C SER A 3 -26.78 -22.51 29.62
N GLU A 4 -26.32 -23.66 29.14
CA GLU A 4 -25.40 -24.51 29.88
C GLU A 4 -23.93 -24.23 29.55
N THR A 5 -23.06 -24.44 30.54
CA THR A 5 -21.60 -24.41 30.36
C THR A 5 -21.12 -25.70 29.70
N SER A 6 -20.60 -25.59 28.48
CA SER A 6 -20.00 -26.70 27.73
C SER A 6 -18.99 -26.14 26.72
N SER A 7 -17.87 -26.78 26.39
CA SER A 7 -17.05 -27.76 27.12
C SER A 7 -15.68 -27.80 26.41
N GLN A 8 -14.70 -28.42 27.07
CA GLN A 8 -13.45 -28.98 26.52
C GLN A 8 -13.24 -28.89 24.99
N ASN A 9 -12.14 -28.23 24.59
CA ASN A 9 -11.34 -28.69 23.46
C ASN A 9 -9.86 -28.60 23.87
N SER A 10 -9.22 -29.76 24.01
CA SER A 10 -7.81 -29.87 24.38
C SER A 10 -6.91 -29.58 23.19
N ALA A 11 -5.74 -29.00 23.43
CA ALA A 11 -4.71 -28.92 22.41
C ALA A 11 -4.09 -30.31 22.15
N THR A 12 -3.82 -30.59 20.88
CA THR A 12 -2.91 -31.66 20.43
C THR A 12 -1.88 -31.03 19.50
N ASP A 13 -0.61 -31.10 19.89
CA ASP A 13 0.51 -30.67 19.05
C ASP A 13 0.68 -31.60 17.84
N GLU A 14 0.86 -31.02 16.65
CA GLU A 14 1.49 -31.70 15.51
C GLU A 14 2.68 -30.87 15.01
N PRO A 15 3.93 -31.34 15.13
CA PRO A 15 5.09 -30.69 14.56
C PRO A 15 5.23 -31.04 13.07
N VAL A 16 4.91 -30.11 12.18
CA VAL A 16 5.13 -30.27 10.73
C VAL A 16 6.60 -30.04 10.39
N ASP A 17 7.36 -31.13 10.29
CA ASP A 17 8.77 -31.10 9.85
C ASP A 17 8.88 -30.51 8.44
N THR A 18 9.57 -29.37 8.32
CA THR A 18 9.69 -28.60 7.07
C THR A 18 11.17 -28.34 6.76
N THR A 19 11.88 -29.40 6.43
CA THR A 19 13.27 -29.37 5.97
C THR A 19 13.37 -28.97 4.49
N ALA A 20 13.11 -27.68 4.21
CA ALA A 20 13.36 -27.08 2.91
C ALA A 20 14.85 -26.77 2.73
N ASP A 21 15.61 -27.73 2.18
CA ASP A 21 17.04 -27.57 1.86
C ASP A 21 17.26 -26.52 0.76
N ALA A 22 18.37 -25.79 0.85
CA ALA A 22 18.66 -24.60 0.05
C ALA A 22 19.96 -24.77 -0.75
N THR A 23 19.86 -25.35 -1.95
CA THR A 23 20.95 -25.37 -2.93
C THR A 23 20.58 -24.56 -4.18
N ALA A 24 21.37 -23.53 -4.46
CA ALA A 24 21.18 -22.65 -5.61
C ALA A 24 21.95 -23.17 -6.83
N VAL A 25 21.26 -23.24 -7.99
CA VAL A 25 21.89 -23.29 -9.30
C VAL A 25 21.19 -22.26 -10.18
N THR A 26 21.90 -21.19 -10.54
CA THR A 26 21.36 -20.06 -11.31
C THR A 26 22.10 -19.95 -12.64
N GLU A 27 21.61 -20.64 -13.68
CA GLU A 27 22.09 -20.43 -15.04
C GLU A 27 21.26 -19.34 -15.75
N PRO A 28 21.89 -18.36 -16.42
CA PRO A 28 21.19 -17.26 -17.08
C PRO A 28 20.70 -17.64 -18.49
N VAL A 29 19.63 -18.43 -18.58
CA VAL A 29 18.94 -18.66 -19.86
C VAL A 29 18.38 -17.32 -20.36
N THR A 30 18.98 -16.81 -21.44
CA THR A 30 18.57 -15.54 -22.05
C THR A 30 17.44 -15.79 -23.04
N GLU A 31 16.25 -16.13 -22.52
CA GLU A 31 15.09 -16.41 -23.36
C GLU A 31 14.43 -15.12 -23.85
N GLN A 32 14.27 -15.04 -25.17
CA GLN A 32 13.79 -13.88 -25.91
C GLN A 32 12.25 -13.91 -25.97
N PRO A 33 11.54 -12.81 -25.64
CA PRO A 33 10.07 -12.82 -25.62
C PRO A 33 9.50 -12.93 -27.04
N THR A 34 9.11 -14.15 -27.43
CA THR A 34 8.38 -14.42 -28.66
C THR A 34 6.93 -13.89 -28.53
N PRO A 35 6.42 -13.12 -29.51
CA PRO A 35 5.02 -12.70 -29.50
C PRO A 35 4.10 -13.89 -29.75
N PRO A 36 2.86 -13.88 -29.21
CA PRO A 36 1.92 -14.99 -29.38
C PRO A 36 1.51 -15.15 -30.86
N PRO A 37 1.31 -16.39 -31.35
CA PRO A 37 0.84 -16.61 -32.71
C PRO A 37 -0.58 -16.08 -32.89
N ALA A 38 -0.81 -15.36 -33.99
CA ALA A 38 -2.13 -14.83 -34.33
C ALA A 38 -3.10 -15.97 -34.68
N ALA A 39 -3.97 -16.32 -33.74
CA ALA A 39 -4.99 -17.35 -33.94
C ALA A 39 -6.10 -16.84 -34.88
N THR A 40 -5.95 -17.08 -36.18
CA THR A 40 -7.00 -16.86 -37.19
C THR A 40 -8.10 -17.92 -37.08
N GLY A 41 -8.82 -17.91 -35.97
CA GLY A 41 -9.97 -18.78 -35.70
C GLY A 41 -11.20 -18.32 -36.47
N ALA A 42 -11.46 -18.91 -37.63
CA ALA A 42 -12.69 -18.68 -38.39
C ALA A 42 -13.87 -19.44 -37.74
N THR A 43 -14.62 -18.79 -36.86
CA THR A 43 -15.85 -19.34 -36.28
C THR A 43 -17.11 -18.82 -36.98
N VAL A 44 -17.98 -19.75 -37.35
CA VAL A 44 -19.24 -19.50 -38.07
C VAL A 44 -20.26 -18.81 -37.15
N PRO A 45 -21.03 -17.81 -37.63
CA PRO A 45 -22.10 -17.20 -36.84
C PRO A 45 -23.32 -18.13 -36.76
N THR A 46 -23.42 -18.92 -35.69
CA THR A 46 -24.61 -19.73 -35.36
C THR A 46 -25.78 -18.83 -34.95
N ARG A 47 -26.59 -18.40 -35.94
CA ARG A 47 -27.72 -17.49 -35.69
C ARG A 47 -28.94 -18.27 -35.19
N SER A 48 -29.19 -18.21 -33.88
CA SER A 48 -30.42 -18.73 -33.27
C SER A 48 -31.64 -17.89 -33.65
N ALA A 49 -32.72 -18.54 -34.08
CA ALA A 49 -34.10 -18.03 -34.05
C ALA A 49 -35.12 -19.15 -34.41
N ALA A 50 -35.62 -19.87 -33.41
CA ALA A 50 -36.91 -20.56 -33.56
C ALA A 50 -38.03 -19.56 -33.26
N GLY A 51 -39.02 -19.41 -34.15
CA GLY A 51 -40.05 -18.38 -33.97
C GLY A 51 -41.01 -18.22 -35.15
N GLY A 52 -41.77 -19.27 -35.49
CA GLY A 52 -42.84 -19.19 -36.49
C GLY A 52 -44.24 -19.18 -35.85
N PRO A 53 -44.95 -18.04 -35.92
CA PRO A 53 -46.41 -18.03 -35.86
C PRO A 53 -47.05 -17.03 -36.87
N PRO A 54 -48.38 -17.09 -37.10
CA PRO A 54 -49.26 -18.27 -37.12
C PRO A 54 -50.04 -18.36 -38.44
N ALA A 55 -50.86 -19.40 -38.60
CA ALA A 55 -51.93 -19.39 -39.61
C ALA A 55 -52.97 -18.30 -39.29
N ARG A 56 -53.67 -17.81 -40.33
CA ARG A 56 -54.88 -17.00 -40.19
C ARG A 56 -56.05 -17.66 -40.91
N GLU A 57 -57.05 -18.06 -40.13
CA GLU A 57 -58.39 -18.40 -40.60
C GLU A 57 -59.29 -17.14 -40.58
N GLY A 58 -60.41 -17.19 -41.32
CA GLY A 58 -61.32 -16.06 -41.56
C GLY A 58 -61.66 -15.96 -43.05
N ALA A 59 -62.75 -16.53 -43.61
CA ALA A 59 -64.14 -16.74 -43.19
C ALA A 59 -65.06 -15.52 -43.42
N ARG A 60 -66.31 -15.81 -43.83
CA ARG A 60 -67.43 -14.89 -44.19
C ARG A 60 -67.40 -14.31 -45.61
N GLU A 61 -68.53 -13.93 -46.26
CA GLU A 61 -69.93 -14.45 -46.35
C GLU A 61 -70.73 -13.43 -47.21
N ALA A 62 -71.22 -13.83 -48.40
CA ALA A 62 -72.28 -13.21 -49.23
C ALA A 62 -72.47 -14.10 -50.48
N ASP A 63 -73.63 -14.56 -50.97
CA ASP A 63 -75.09 -14.33 -50.80
C ASP A 63 -75.79 -13.56 -51.95
N ALA A 64 -77.00 -14.05 -52.29
CA ALA A 64 -78.08 -13.52 -53.15
C ALA A 64 -77.91 -13.32 -54.69
N GLY A 65 -78.95 -13.77 -55.44
CA GLY A 65 -79.29 -13.37 -56.83
C GLY A 65 -78.75 -14.29 -57.95
N SER A 66 -79.52 -15.06 -58.73
CA SER A 66 -80.97 -15.25 -58.95
C SER A 66 -81.73 -14.17 -59.77
N GLY A 67 -82.27 -14.59 -60.93
CA GLY A 67 -83.01 -13.81 -61.95
C GLY A 67 -82.52 -14.20 -63.36
N ALA A 68 -83.24 -14.87 -64.27
CA ALA A 68 -84.63 -14.81 -64.77
C ALA A 68 -84.85 -13.84 -65.96
N ALA A 69 -85.49 -14.32 -67.03
CA ALA A 69 -85.80 -13.63 -68.31
C ALA A 69 -87.22 -12.96 -68.25
N PRO A 70 -87.94 -12.51 -69.33
CA PRO A 70 -87.83 -12.79 -70.79
C PRO A 70 -88.21 -11.60 -71.78
N ALA A 71 -88.57 -11.96 -73.04
CA ALA A 71 -89.44 -11.23 -74.03
C ALA A 71 -88.85 -10.06 -74.88
N ALA A 72 -89.33 -9.72 -76.11
CA ALA A 72 -90.12 -10.43 -77.15
C ALA A 72 -90.24 -9.64 -78.51
N ASP A 73 -90.92 -10.24 -79.51
CA ASP A 73 -91.74 -9.68 -80.63
C ASP A 73 -91.18 -9.17 -82.00
N GLY A 74 -91.90 -9.54 -83.09
CA GLY A 74 -92.01 -8.80 -84.39
C GLY A 74 -91.62 -9.53 -85.71
N ALA A 75 -92.23 -9.20 -86.87
CA ALA A 75 -93.43 -9.84 -87.47
C ALA A 75 -93.65 -9.45 -88.98
N ASP A 76 -94.68 -10.04 -89.64
CA ASP A 76 -95.46 -9.57 -90.84
C ASP A 76 -95.10 -10.02 -92.30
N ASP A 77 -96.09 -9.95 -93.22
CA ASP A 77 -96.29 -10.78 -94.45
C ASP A 77 -96.41 -10.02 -95.82
N GLY A 78 -96.71 -10.72 -96.96
CA GLY A 78 -97.15 -10.11 -98.25
C GLY A 78 -97.28 -11.04 -99.50
N GLU A 79 -98.34 -10.89 -100.33
CA GLU A 79 -98.74 -11.80 -101.46
C GLU A 79 -99.13 -11.13 -102.82
N GLY A 80 -99.18 -11.93 -103.92
CA GLY A 80 -100.06 -11.77 -105.12
C GLY A 80 -99.47 -11.22 -106.45
N ALA A 81 -100.12 -11.25 -107.65
CA ALA A 81 -101.16 -12.12 -108.26
C ALA A 81 -101.52 -11.71 -109.75
N GLU A 82 -101.86 -12.67 -110.65
CA GLU A 82 -102.82 -12.59 -111.83
C GLU A 82 -102.62 -11.56 -113.02
N THR A 83 -103.34 -11.41 -114.18
CA THR A 83 -104.17 -12.18 -115.22
C THR A 83 -104.42 -11.23 -116.47
N THR A 84 -105.00 -11.47 -117.69
CA THR A 84 -105.41 -12.59 -118.62
C THR A 84 -105.72 -12.12 -120.10
N GLU A 85 -105.44 -12.98 -121.10
CA GLU A 85 -106.22 -13.39 -122.34
C GLU A 85 -106.77 -12.46 -123.50
N ALA A 86 -107.11 -13.14 -124.64
CA ALA A 86 -108.16 -12.91 -125.69
C ALA A 86 -107.99 -11.88 -126.85
N ALA A 87 -108.69 -11.92 -128.02
CA ALA A 87 -109.33 -12.98 -128.88
C ALA A 87 -109.92 -12.40 -130.23
N ASP A 88 -110.45 -13.27 -131.13
CA ASP A 88 -111.55 -13.08 -132.14
C ASP A 88 -111.40 -12.14 -133.39
N GLU A 89 -112.19 -12.23 -134.51
CA GLU A 89 -113.01 -13.26 -135.21
C GLU A 89 -113.32 -12.75 -136.69
N ALA A 90 -113.81 -13.57 -137.66
CA ALA A 90 -113.98 -13.15 -139.08
C ALA A 90 -115.16 -13.78 -139.93
N PRO A 91 -115.91 -12.99 -140.77
CA PRO A 91 -117.06 -13.48 -141.59
C PRO A 91 -116.94 -13.35 -143.15
N ALA A 92 -118.02 -13.71 -143.89
CA ALA A 92 -118.23 -13.62 -145.36
C ALA A 92 -119.76 -13.41 -145.68
N PRO A 93 -120.45 -13.86 -146.77
CA PRO A 93 -120.12 -14.23 -148.17
C PRO A 93 -121.13 -13.67 -149.25
N ALA A 94 -121.03 -14.07 -150.54
CA ALA A 94 -122.11 -13.96 -151.55
C ALA A 94 -121.99 -15.00 -152.72
N ALA A 95 -123.00 -15.09 -153.60
CA ALA A 95 -123.09 -16.05 -154.72
C ALA A 95 -122.95 -15.36 -156.11
N GLY A 96 -122.61 -16.04 -157.22
CA GLY A 96 -122.34 -17.47 -157.38
C GLY A 96 -121.99 -17.88 -158.82
N GLU A 97 -120.76 -17.61 -159.24
CA GLU A 97 -120.17 -18.03 -160.53
C GLU A 97 -119.71 -19.50 -160.50
N CYS A 98 -118.99 -19.97 -161.53
CA CYS A 98 -118.27 -21.24 -161.46
C CYS A 98 -117.25 -21.19 -160.31
N ALA A 99 -117.26 -22.17 -159.41
CA ALA A 99 -116.51 -22.13 -158.14
C ALA A 99 -114.99 -22.39 -158.28
N LEU A 100 -114.41 -22.09 -159.44
CA LEU A 100 -112.98 -22.02 -159.72
C LEU A 100 -112.61 -20.54 -159.88
N ALA A 101 -111.63 -20.07 -159.11
CA ALA A 101 -111.26 -18.65 -159.09
C ALA A 101 -110.90 -18.12 -160.48
N GLY A 102 -111.54 -17.02 -160.89
CA GLY A 102 -111.36 -16.40 -162.22
C GLY A 102 -112.24 -16.96 -163.34
N CYS A 103 -113.08 -17.97 -163.10
CA CYS A 103 -114.03 -18.50 -164.08
C CYS A 103 -115.43 -17.89 -163.89
N SER A 104 -115.71 -16.76 -164.55
CA SER A 104 -117.03 -16.11 -164.53
C SER A 104 -118.09 -16.78 -165.42
N GLU A 105 -117.82 -18.00 -165.91
CA GLU A 105 -118.69 -18.69 -166.87
C GLU A 105 -119.95 -19.24 -166.18
N PRO A 106 -121.16 -18.84 -166.60
CA PRO A 106 -122.38 -19.10 -165.84
C PRO A 106 -122.76 -20.59 -165.86
N LEU A 107 -123.10 -21.12 -164.68
CA LEU A 107 -123.40 -22.54 -164.49
C LEU A 107 -124.65 -22.95 -165.29
N PRO A 108 -124.58 -23.98 -166.16
CA PRO A 108 -125.65 -24.30 -167.11
C PRO A 108 -126.91 -24.84 -166.41
N THR A 109 -128.04 -24.19 -166.66
CA THR A 109 -129.31 -24.40 -165.94
C THR A 109 -130.23 -25.42 -166.63
N ARG A 110 -130.33 -26.65 -166.11
CA ARG A 110 -131.45 -27.57 -166.38
C ARG A 110 -131.93 -28.33 -165.13
N GLY A 111 -133.15 -28.86 -165.21
CA GLY A 111 -134.00 -29.15 -164.04
C GLY A 111 -133.71 -30.42 -163.25
N ARG A 112 -134.16 -30.41 -161.99
CA ARG A 112 -134.22 -31.54 -161.02
C ARG A 112 -132.96 -32.40 -160.92
N GLY A 113 -131.86 -31.76 -160.55
CA GLY A 113 -130.68 -32.39 -159.95
C GLY A 113 -130.01 -31.44 -158.95
N ARG A 114 -129.02 -31.91 -158.19
CA ARG A 114 -128.15 -31.01 -157.41
C ARG A 114 -127.32 -30.19 -158.40
N PRO A 115 -127.29 -28.84 -158.32
CA PRO A 115 -126.57 -28.03 -159.31
C PRO A 115 -125.07 -28.35 -159.29
N PRO A 116 -124.41 -28.43 -160.46
CA PRO A 116 -122.95 -28.56 -160.52
C PRO A 116 -122.30 -27.27 -160.00
N LYS A 117 -121.21 -27.40 -159.22
CA LYS A 117 -120.43 -26.24 -158.73
C LYS A 117 -119.49 -25.65 -159.80
N TYR A 118 -119.33 -26.30 -160.95
CA TYR A 118 -118.35 -25.98 -161.98
C TYR A 118 -118.98 -26.11 -163.36
N CYS A 119 -118.64 -25.22 -164.31
CA CYS A 119 -119.16 -25.26 -165.68
C CYS A 119 -118.64 -26.48 -166.46
N SER A 120 -117.48 -27.03 -166.09
CA SER A 120 -116.85 -28.19 -166.73
C SER A 120 -116.21 -29.14 -165.71
N LYS A 121 -115.98 -30.41 -166.11
CA LYS A 121 -115.22 -31.36 -165.29
C LYS A 121 -113.78 -30.89 -165.05
N ALA A 122 -113.14 -30.31 -166.06
CA ALA A 122 -111.77 -29.80 -165.95
C ALA A 122 -111.63 -28.75 -164.85
N HIS A 123 -112.62 -27.88 -164.68
CA HIS A 123 -112.62 -26.87 -163.60
C HIS A 123 -112.88 -27.48 -162.21
N ALA A 124 -113.62 -28.59 -162.12
CA ALA A 124 -113.75 -29.34 -160.88
C ALA A 124 -112.45 -30.06 -160.49
N ASP A 125 -111.73 -30.63 -161.46
CA ASP A 125 -110.43 -31.28 -161.25
C ASP A 125 -109.35 -30.25 -160.88
N GLN A 126 -109.33 -29.07 -161.52
CA GLN A 126 -108.42 -27.97 -161.17
C GLN A 126 -108.70 -27.44 -159.76
N ALA A 127 -109.96 -27.15 -159.43
CA ALA A 127 -110.35 -26.72 -158.07
C ALA A 127 -110.19 -27.80 -156.98
N SER A 128 -109.79 -29.03 -157.35
CA SER A 128 -109.34 -30.09 -156.43
C SER A 128 -107.82 -30.15 -156.27
N ARG A 129 -107.06 -29.62 -157.24
CA ARG A 129 -105.61 -29.37 -157.13
C ARG A 129 -105.35 -28.11 -156.31
N ASP A 130 -106.03 -27.01 -156.65
CA ASP A 130 -105.87 -25.72 -155.98
C ASP A 130 -106.19 -25.81 -154.49
N ARG A 131 -107.26 -26.55 -154.13
CA ARG A 131 -107.56 -26.83 -152.72
C ARG A 131 -106.49 -27.67 -152.04
N ARG A 132 -105.98 -28.74 -152.66
CA ARG A 132 -104.89 -29.53 -152.05
C ARG A 132 -103.57 -28.75 -151.93
N ALA A 133 -103.32 -27.78 -152.79
CA ALA A 133 -102.20 -26.85 -152.65
C ALA A 133 -102.43 -25.85 -151.50
N ALA A 134 -103.66 -25.33 -151.34
CA ALA A 134 -104.03 -24.47 -150.22
C ALA A 134 -104.03 -25.22 -148.88
N ASP A 135 -104.55 -26.44 -148.83
CA ASP A 135 -104.57 -27.31 -147.65
C ASP A 135 -103.14 -27.65 -147.19
N ALA A 136 -102.20 -27.86 -148.12
CA ALA A 136 -100.78 -28.06 -147.80
C ALA A 136 -100.13 -26.75 -147.29
N ALA A 137 -100.33 -25.63 -147.99
CA ALA A 137 -99.79 -24.33 -147.55
C ALA A 137 -100.31 -23.90 -146.17
N ALA A 138 -101.57 -24.24 -145.84
CA ALA A 138 -102.19 -24.00 -144.54
C ALA A 138 -101.62 -24.84 -143.39
N VAL A 139 -100.79 -25.85 -143.66
CA VAL A 139 -100.14 -26.71 -142.66
C VAL A 139 -98.62 -26.53 -142.66
N ASP A 140 -97.98 -26.43 -143.83
CA ASP A 140 -96.53 -26.26 -143.97
C ASP A 140 -96.04 -24.88 -143.48
N GLU A 141 -96.86 -23.83 -143.58
CA GLU A 141 -96.53 -22.50 -143.06
C GLU A 141 -96.56 -22.44 -141.52
N PRO A 142 -97.65 -22.81 -140.80
CA PRO A 142 -97.62 -22.84 -139.35
C PRO A 142 -96.62 -23.86 -138.77
N LEU A 143 -96.34 -24.98 -139.47
CA LEU A 143 -95.25 -25.88 -139.05
C LEU A 143 -93.88 -25.21 -139.14
N ARG A 144 -93.56 -24.48 -140.22
CA ARG A 144 -92.30 -23.71 -140.31
C ARG A 144 -92.24 -22.58 -139.29
N GLN A 145 -93.36 -21.95 -138.93
CA GLN A 145 -93.40 -20.93 -137.88
C GLN A 145 -93.21 -21.55 -136.48
N ALA A 146 -93.81 -22.72 -136.21
CA ALA A 146 -93.57 -23.48 -134.99
C ALA A 146 -92.13 -23.98 -134.89
N GLU A 147 -91.52 -24.43 -135.99
CA GLU A 147 -90.11 -24.85 -136.05
C GLU A 147 -89.15 -23.66 -135.85
N ALA A 148 -89.43 -22.51 -136.46
CA ALA A 148 -88.66 -21.29 -136.24
C ALA A 148 -88.74 -20.80 -134.78
N LEU A 149 -89.92 -20.87 -134.15
CA LEU A 149 -90.08 -20.58 -132.73
C LEU A 149 -89.36 -21.62 -131.86
N ALA A 150 -89.43 -22.92 -132.19
CA ALA A 150 -88.71 -23.98 -131.49
C ALA A 150 -87.18 -23.89 -131.63
N GLN A 151 -86.67 -23.23 -132.67
CA GLN A 151 -85.25 -22.88 -132.80
C GLN A 151 -84.86 -21.63 -131.98
N GLN A 152 -85.78 -20.68 -131.78
CA GLN A 152 -85.55 -19.46 -130.99
C GLN A 152 -85.69 -19.69 -129.46
N VAL A 153 -86.59 -20.58 -129.03
CA VAL A 153 -86.85 -20.89 -127.62
C VAL A 153 -85.58 -21.32 -126.86
N PRO A 154 -84.71 -22.22 -127.38
CA PRO A 154 -83.43 -22.54 -126.76
C PRO A 154 -82.54 -21.30 -126.57
N THR A 155 -82.48 -20.39 -127.54
CA THR A 155 -81.69 -19.16 -127.44
C THR A 155 -82.22 -18.21 -126.36
N ALA A 156 -83.55 -18.08 -126.25
CA ALA A 156 -84.20 -17.30 -125.20
C ALA A 156 -84.01 -17.93 -123.80
N ILE A 157 -84.05 -19.26 -123.71
CA ILE A 157 -83.77 -20.01 -122.48
C ILE A 157 -82.31 -19.83 -122.06
N SER A 158 -81.34 -19.92 -122.98
CA SER A 158 -79.94 -19.65 -122.66
C SER A 158 -79.73 -18.20 -122.22
N ALA A 159 -80.32 -17.21 -122.90
CA ALA A 159 -80.22 -15.81 -122.47
C ALA A 159 -80.84 -15.57 -121.07
N LEU A 160 -81.92 -16.27 -120.72
CA LEU A 160 -82.50 -16.23 -119.38
C LEU A 160 -81.63 -16.96 -118.34
N GLN A 161 -81.00 -18.08 -118.72
CA GLN A 161 -80.03 -18.79 -117.88
C GLN A 161 -78.79 -17.93 -117.60
N ASP A 162 -78.24 -17.26 -118.62
CA ASP A 162 -77.12 -16.32 -118.48
C ASP A 162 -77.49 -15.15 -117.54
N GLN A 163 -78.70 -14.61 -117.64
CA GLN A 163 -79.21 -13.56 -116.75
C GLN A 163 -79.40 -14.06 -115.30
N LEU A 164 -79.94 -15.27 -115.12
CA LEU A 164 -80.09 -15.89 -113.80
C LEU A 164 -78.72 -16.20 -113.18
N THR A 165 -77.76 -16.70 -113.95
CA THR A 165 -76.38 -16.94 -113.51
C THR A 165 -75.72 -15.62 -113.11
N ALA A 166 -75.79 -14.58 -113.94
CA ALA A 166 -75.26 -13.26 -113.60
C ALA A 166 -75.92 -12.65 -112.35
N LEU A 167 -77.22 -12.91 -112.12
CA LEU A 167 -77.92 -12.50 -110.90
C LEU A 167 -77.44 -13.30 -109.68
N THR A 168 -77.27 -14.62 -109.78
CA THR A 168 -76.72 -15.43 -108.68
C THR A 168 -75.26 -15.09 -108.38
N ASP A 169 -74.45 -14.80 -109.39
CA ASP A 169 -73.06 -14.37 -109.23
C ASP A 169 -73.00 -13.00 -108.53
N PHE A 170 -73.87 -12.06 -108.93
CA PHE A 170 -73.98 -10.76 -108.27
C PHE A 170 -74.45 -10.88 -106.81
N LEU A 171 -75.46 -11.71 -106.53
CA LEU A 171 -75.94 -11.97 -105.17
C LEU A 171 -74.88 -12.67 -104.31
N THR A 172 -74.14 -13.61 -104.88
CA THR A 172 -73.02 -14.28 -104.19
C THR A 172 -71.89 -13.29 -103.90
N ALA A 173 -71.48 -12.47 -104.86
CA ALA A 173 -70.47 -11.42 -104.66
C ALA A 173 -70.93 -10.35 -103.64
N ALA A 174 -72.22 -10.02 -103.60
CA ALA A 174 -72.80 -9.12 -102.60
C ALA A 174 -72.81 -9.76 -101.20
N GLN A 175 -73.14 -11.06 -101.10
CA GLN A 175 -73.11 -11.84 -99.86
C GLN A 175 -71.68 -12.00 -99.33
N ASP A 176 -70.73 -12.42 -100.17
CA ASP A 176 -69.30 -12.51 -99.81
C ASP A 176 -68.73 -11.15 -99.45
N GLY A 177 -69.11 -10.08 -100.16
CA GLY A 177 -68.75 -8.71 -99.81
C GLY A 177 -69.31 -8.28 -98.45
N ALA A 178 -70.53 -8.70 -98.09
CA ALA A 178 -71.12 -8.44 -96.78
C ALA A 178 -70.45 -9.25 -95.67
N LEU A 179 -70.25 -10.56 -95.86
CA LEU A 179 -69.54 -11.45 -94.94
C LEU A 179 -68.08 -11.01 -94.75
N SER A 180 -67.41 -10.51 -95.79
CA SER A 180 -66.08 -9.91 -95.71
C SER A 180 -66.07 -8.66 -94.82
N ARG A 181 -67.05 -7.75 -94.99
CA ARG A 181 -67.19 -6.57 -94.12
C ARG A 181 -67.48 -6.95 -92.67
N VAL A 182 -68.35 -7.93 -92.42
CA VAL A 182 -68.66 -8.43 -91.07
C VAL A 182 -67.40 -9.03 -90.43
N ARG A 183 -66.72 -9.97 -91.11
CA ARG A 183 -65.45 -10.55 -90.61
C ARG A 183 -64.36 -9.51 -90.35
N ARG A 184 -64.30 -8.43 -91.15
CA ARG A 184 -63.36 -7.32 -90.91
C ARG A 184 -63.74 -6.51 -89.67
N ALA A 185 -65.02 -6.23 -89.47
CA ALA A 185 -65.52 -5.54 -88.28
C ALA A 185 -65.37 -6.40 -87.00
N GLU A 186 -65.58 -7.71 -87.09
CA GLU A 186 -65.32 -8.67 -86.01
C GLU A 186 -63.82 -8.73 -85.66
N ALA A 187 -62.93 -8.74 -86.66
CA ALA A 187 -61.48 -8.67 -86.46
C ALA A 187 -61.04 -7.32 -85.86
N GLU A 188 -61.63 -6.21 -86.28
CA GLU A 188 -61.36 -4.88 -85.70
C GLU A 188 -61.87 -4.77 -84.25
N ALA A 189 -63.06 -5.29 -83.96
CA ALA A 189 -63.63 -5.30 -82.60
C ALA A 189 -62.87 -6.22 -81.63
N THR A 190 -62.45 -7.41 -82.09
CA THR A 190 -61.63 -8.32 -81.26
C THR A 190 -60.23 -7.76 -81.03
N ALA A 191 -59.60 -7.14 -82.04
CA ALA A 191 -58.33 -6.44 -81.87
C ALA A 191 -58.45 -5.21 -80.94
N ALA A 192 -59.57 -4.47 -80.98
CA ALA A 192 -59.83 -3.35 -80.07
C ALA A 192 -60.00 -3.84 -78.61
N ALA A 193 -60.80 -4.88 -78.38
CA ALA A 193 -60.98 -5.46 -77.04
C ALA A 193 -59.68 -6.06 -76.48
N GLN A 194 -58.82 -6.63 -77.33
CA GLN A 194 -57.49 -7.08 -76.93
C GLN A 194 -56.55 -5.90 -76.60
N ALA A 195 -56.58 -4.82 -77.38
CA ALA A 195 -55.79 -3.62 -77.09
C ALA A 195 -56.25 -2.88 -75.81
N GLU A 196 -57.54 -2.95 -75.48
CA GLU A 196 -58.12 -2.47 -74.22
C GLU A 196 -57.65 -3.34 -73.04
N ALA A 197 -57.79 -4.66 -73.11
CA ALA A 197 -57.29 -5.58 -72.09
C ALA A 197 -55.76 -5.46 -71.88
N ASP A 198 -54.98 -5.30 -72.95
CA ASP A 198 -53.54 -5.03 -72.89
C ASP A 198 -53.22 -3.65 -72.29
N ALA A 199 -54.13 -2.68 -72.36
CA ALA A 199 -53.99 -1.38 -71.69
C ALA A 199 -54.31 -1.48 -70.18
N GLU A 200 -55.39 -2.16 -69.81
CA GLU A 200 -55.75 -2.45 -68.41
C GLU A 200 -54.66 -3.27 -67.71
N ALA A 201 -54.16 -4.33 -68.35
CA ALA A 201 -53.08 -5.15 -67.81
C ALA A 201 -51.79 -4.35 -67.57
N ARG A 202 -51.47 -3.38 -68.45
CA ARG A 202 -50.32 -2.47 -68.26
C ARG A 202 -50.57 -1.43 -67.18
N ALA A 203 -51.80 -0.95 -67.00
CA ALA A 203 -52.16 -0.04 -65.91
C ALA A 203 -52.00 -0.75 -64.55
N LEU A 204 -52.63 -1.94 -64.40
CA LEU A 204 -52.51 -2.76 -63.18
C LEU A 204 -51.06 -3.13 -62.85
N ALA A 205 -50.23 -3.43 -63.86
CA ALA A 205 -48.81 -3.70 -63.66
C ALA A 205 -48.02 -2.44 -63.22
N ALA A 206 -48.40 -1.25 -63.70
CA ALA A 206 -47.79 0.02 -63.29
C ALA A 206 -48.20 0.40 -61.85
N ASP A 207 -49.45 0.18 -61.47
CA ASP A 207 -49.94 0.43 -60.10
C ASP A 207 -49.26 -0.52 -59.10
N GLN A 208 -49.15 -1.82 -59.41
CA GLN A 208 -48.40 -2.78 -58.60
C GLN A 208 -46.91 -2.42 -58.49
N ALA A 209 -46.29 -1.91 -59.56
CA ALA A 209 -44.92 -1.41 -59.53
C ALA A 209 -44.78 -0.15 -58.64
N LEU A 210 -45.81 0.69 -58.57
CA LEU A 210 -45.83 1.88 -57.70
C LEU A 210 -46.04 1.48 -56.23
N GLU A 211 -46.98 0.60 -55.91
CA GLU A 211 -47.21 0.09 -54.54
C GLU A 211 -45.97 -0.61 -53.96
N THR A 212 -45.33 -1.45 -54.77
CA THR A 212 -44.09 -2.13 -54.36
C THR A 212 -42.92 -1.15 -54.20
N ALA A 213 -42.80 -0.14 -55.06
CA ALA A 213 -41.79 0.92 -54.91
C ALA A 213 -42.02 1.80 -53.67
N VAL A 214 -43.27 2.15 -53.35
CA VAL A 214 -43.61 2.86 -52.11
C VAL A 214 -43.26 2.02 -50.88
N THR A 215 -43.65 0.75 -50.86
CA THR A 215 -43.34 -0.19 -49.77
C THR A 215 -41.83 -0.39 -49.59
N ALA A 216 -41.07 -0.47 -50.68
CA ALA A 216 -39.60 -0.50 -50.67
C ALA A 216 -38.99 0.79 -50.11
N ALA A 217 -39.54 1.97 -50.45
CA ALA A 217 -39.08 3.24 -49.92
C ALA A 217 -39.37 3.41 -48.42
N GLU A 218 -40.52 2.95 -47.93
CA GLU A 218 -40.88 3.03 -46.50
C GLU A 218 -40.08 2.05 -45.63
N THR A 219 -39.86 0.83 -46.13
CA THR A 219 -38.98 -0.14 -45.46
C THR A 219 -37.52 0.36 -45.44
N ALA A 220 -37.01 0.94 -46.54
CA ALA A 220 -35.69 1.56 -46.58
C ALA A 220 -35.55 2.74 -45.59
N ARG A 221 -36.53 3.68 -45.56
CA ARG A 221 -36.56 4.78 -44.58
C ARG A 221 -36.64 4.29 -43.13
N THR A 222 -37.24 3.14 -42.89
CA THR A 222 -37.35 2.55 -41.54
C THR A 222 -36.08 1.82 -41.13
N ALA A 223 -35.43 1.12 -42.07
CA ALA A 223 -34.10 0.57 -41.88
C ALA A 223 -33.04 1.66 -41.62
N GLN A 224 -33.07 2.77 -42.38
CA GLN A 224 -32.19 3.92 -42.16
C GLN A 224 -32.36 4.50 -40.76
N ARG A 225 -33.60 4.83 -40.35
CA ARG A 225 -33.87 5.35 -38.98
C ARG A 225 -33.47 4.36 -37.89
N GLY A 226 -33.59 3.06 -38.13
CA GLY A 226 -33.09 2.01 -37.23
C GLY A 226 -31.56 2.02 -37.10
N ALA A 227 -30.84 2.14 -38.22
CA ALA A 227 -29.39 2.22 -38.25
C ALA A 227 -28.85 3.52 -37.61
N GLU A 228 -29.51 4.65 -37.85
CA GLU A 228 -29.19 5.94 -37.22
C GLU A 228 -29.39 5.89 -35.70
N GLN A 229 -30.47 5.25 -35.22
CA GLN A 229 -30.70 5.03 -33.79
C GLN A 229 -29.68 4.06 -33.17
N ALA A 230 -29.30 2.99 -33.87
CA ALA A 230 -28.24 2.09 -33.41
C ALA A 230 -26.91 2.85 -33.28
N ALA A 231 -26.47 3.52 -34.34
CA ALA A 231 -25.24 4.32 -34.34
C ALA A 231 -25.28 5.50 -33.34
N ALA A 232 -26.44 5.99 -32.92
CA ALA A 232 -26.57 6.94 -31.81
C ALA A 232 -26.38 6.28 -30.43
N ARG A 233 -26.96 5.09 -30.20
CA ARG A 233 -26.76 4.31 -28.97
C ARG A 233 -25.31 3.85 -28.83
N ASP A 234 -24.70 3.37 -29.91
CA ASP A 234 -23.30 2.91 -29.92
C ASP A 234 -22.33 4.06 -29.61
N ARG A 235 -22.59 5.28 -30.13
CA ARG A 235 -21.83 6.49 -29.75
C ARG A 235 -22.00 6.85 -28.28
N ALA A 236 -23.24 6.88 -27.78
CA ALA A 236 -23.50 7.16 -26.36
C ALA A 236 -22.84 6.13 -25.42
N ALA A 237 -22.86 4.84 -25.78
CA ALA A 237 -22.17 3.78 -25.05
C ALA A 237 -20.64 3.94 -25.08
N LEU A 238 -20.06 4.29 -26.23
CA LEU A 238 -18.62 4.59 -26.34
C LEU A 238 -18.21 5.86 -25.58
N GLU A 239 -19.08 6.86 -25.50
CA GLU A 239 -18.88 8.08 -24.70
C GLU A 239 -18.96 7.78 -23.21
N GLN A 240 -19.91 6.94 -22.77
CA GLN A 240 -19.98 6.45 -21.39
C GLN A 240 -18.73 5.63 -21.02
N VAL A 241 -18.34 4.63 -21.83
CA VAL A 241 -17.14 3.83 -21.58
C VAL A 241 -15.86 4.69 -21.52
N ARG A 242 -15.80 5.80 -22.26
CA ARG A 242 -14.70 6.78 -22.15
C ARG A 242 -14.74 7.58 -20.85
N ALA A 243 -15.92 7.95 -20.36
CA ALA A 243 -16.08 8.61 -19.06
C ALA A 243 -15.70 7.66 -17.92
N ASP A 244 -16.26 6.45 -17.90
CA ASP A 244 -15.97 5.39 -16.92
C ASP A 244 -14.45 5.07 -16.88
N ALA A 245 -13.82 4.96 -18.05
CA ALA A 245 -12.37 4.74 -18.15
C ALA A 245 -11.54 5.94 -17.67
N ALA A 246 -11.99 7.17 -17.90
CA ALA A 246 -11.32 8.37 -17.39
C ALA A 246 -11.43 8.48 -15.86
N GLU A 247 -12.58 8.15 -15.28
CA GLU A 247 -12.79 8.09 -13.84
C GLU A 247 -11.89 7.01 -13.20
N MET A 248 -11.87 5.80 -13.77
CA MET A 248 -10.98 4.71 -13.31
C MET A 248 -9.50 5.08 -13.40
N VAL A 249 -9.07 5.80 -14.44
CA VAL A 249 -7.69 6.31 -14.55
C VAL A 249 -7.41 7.37 -13.49
N ALA A 250 -8.34 8.30 -13.22
CA ALA A 250 -8.18 9.32 -12.20
C ALA A 250 -8.12 8.71 -10.78
N ALA A 251 -8.99 7.75 -10.47
CA ALA A 251 -8.98 7.01 -9.21
C ALA A 251 -7.68 6.22 -9.03
N HIS A 252 -7.15 5.59 -10.10
CA HIS A 252 -5.87 4.89 -10.05
C HIS A 252 -4.66 5.84 -9.90
N GLN A 253 -4.72 7.05 -10.46
CA GLN A 253 -3.71 8.09 -10.22
C GLN A 253 -3.73 8.54 -8.75
N GLN A 254 -4.89 8.90 -8.21
CA GLN A 254 -5.07 9.26 -6.80
C GLN A 254 -4.58 8.17 -5.85
N ALA A 255 -4.88 6.90 -6.13
CA ALA A 255 -4.39 5.77 -5.35
C ALA A 255 -2.85 5.61 -5.40
N ARG A 256 -2.22 5.88 -6.55
CA ARG A 256 -0.76 5.87 -6.70
C ARG A 256 -0.09 7.04 -5.98
N ASP A 257 -0.71 8.20 -5.95
CA ASP A 257 -0.20 9.37 -5.24
C ASP A 257 -0.34 9.21 -3.73
N ALA A 258 -1.51 8.78 -3.23
CA ALA A 258 -1.68 8.40 -1.83
C ALA A 258 -0.68 7.30 -1.38
N ALA A 259 -0.35 6.35 -2.25
CA ALA A 259 0.68 5.33 -1.96
C ALA A 259 2.11 5.90 -1.95
N ARG A 260 2.42 6.92 -2.75
CA ARG A 260 3.70 7.65 -2.70
C ARG A 260 3.82 8.46 -1.40
N ASP A 261 2.77 9.18 -1.04
CA ASP A 261 2.73 10.00 0.18
C ASP A 261 2.81 9.13 1.43
N ALA A 262 2.06 8.01 1.47
CA ALA A 262 2.15 7.03 2.56
C ALA A 262 3.55 6.40 2.66
N LYS A 263 4.22 6.15 1.53
CA LYS A 263 5.62 5.69 1.52
C LYS A 263 6.56 6.76 2.09
N ALA A 264 6.45 8.01 1.66
CA ALA A 264 7.28 9.11 2.14
C ALA A 264 7.06 9.37 3.65
N ALA A 265 5.83 9.28 4.13
CA ALA A 265 5.49 9.32 5.55
C ALA A 265 6.12 8.16 6.34
N ALA A 266 6.13 6.94 5.78
CA ALA A 266 6.77 5.78 6.40
C ALA A 266 8.31 5.88 6.41
N GLU A 267 8.93 6.45 5.37
CA GLU A 267 10.38 6.68 5.31
C GLU A 267 10.81 7.77 6.29
N THR A 268 10.13 8.93 6.31
CA THR A 268 10.39 9.99 7.30
C THR A 268 10.14 9.55 8.74
N ALA A 269 9.13 8.73 9.01
CA ALA A 269 8.91 8.15 10.34
C ALA A 269 10.02 7.16 10.76
N ARG A 270 10.57 6.38 9.82
CA ARG A 270 11.74 5.52 10.07
C ARG A 270 12.99 6.34 10.36
N ASP A 271 13.25 7.40 9.59
CA ASP A 271 14.40 8.26 9.78
C ASP A 271 14.34 9.03 11.11
N ALA A 272 13.16 9.50 11.51
CA ALA A 272 12.92 10.08 12.82
C ALA A 272 13.23 9.08 13.96
N LYS A 273 12.72 7.84 13.87
CA LYS A 273 13.06 6.80 14.87
C LYS A 273 14.53 6.37 14.82
N ALA A 274 15.18 6.42 13.67
CA ALA A 274 16.62 6.20 13.54
C ALA A 274 17.45 7.37 14.09
N ALA A 275 16.90 8.59 14.18
CA ALA A 275 17.51 9.72 14.90
C ALA A 275 17.34 9.57 16.42
N GLU A 276 16.12 9.29 16.91
CA GLU A 276 15.84 9.01 18.33
C GLU A 276 16.73 7.87 18.87
N LEU A 277 16.90 6.79 18.10
CA LEU A 277 17.76 5.64 18.44
C LEU A 277 19.27 5.92 18.32
N ARG A 278 19.68 7.09 17.82
CA ARG A 278 21.07 7.57 17.91
C ARG A 278 21.23 8.47 19.13
N GLU A 279 20.38 9.49 19.26
CA GLU A 279 20.39 10.43 20.38
C GLU A 279 20.31 9.70 21.74
N THR A 280 19.44 8.69 21.88
CA THR A 280 19.34 7.88 23.11
C THR A 280 20.57 7.02 23.37
N ARG A 281 21.28 6.54 22.33
CA ARG A 281 22.55 5.81 22.49
C ARG A 281 23.68 6.74 22.89
N ASP A 282 23.77 7.90 22.24
CA ASP A 282 24.80 8.92 22.50
C ASP A 282 24.64 9.49 23.92
N ALA A 283 23.40 9.72 24.36
CA ALA A 283 23.07 10.13 25.73
C ALA A 283 23.44 9.04 26.76
N HIS A 284 23.11 7.78 26.50
CA HIS A 284 23.48 6.66 27.37
C HIS A 284 25.00 6.43 27.41
N GLU A 285 25.72 6.62 26.30
CA GLU A 285 27.18 6.53 26.30
C GLU A 285 27.81 7.70 27.08
N LEU A 286 27.29 8.92 26.92
CA LEU A 286 27.71 10.07 27.73
C LEU A 286 27.45 9.85 29.22
N GLU A 287 26.30 9.26 29.59
CA GLU A 287 25.98 8.93 30.98
C GLU A 287 26.90 7.83 31.53
N ARG A 288 27.16 6.77 30.75
CA ARG A 288 28.19 5.78 31.08
C ARG A 288 29.56 6.40 31.30
N ARG A 289 30.03 7.26 30.39
CA ARG A 289 31.33 7.97 30.52
C ARG A 289 31.37 8.87 31.76
N ARG A 290 30.25 9.48 32.17
CA ARG A 290 30.12 10.22 33.44
C ARG A 290 30.22 9.29 34.65
N MET A 291 29.52 8.15 34.65
CA MET A 291 29.58 7.16 35.74
C MET A 291 30.98 6.53 35.86
N GLU A 292 31.61 6.17 34.75
CA GLU A 292 32.98 5.63 34.71
C GLU A 292 34.02 6.65 35.22
N THR A 293 33.88 7.94 34.85
CA THR A 293 34.71 9.02 35.40
C THR A 293 34.46 9.24 36.91
N SER A 294 33.21 9.20 37.35
CA SER A 294 32.84 9.31 38.78
C SER A 294 33.40 8.15 39.60
N ALA A 295 33.33 6.92 39.08
CA ALA A 295 33.87 5.72 39.72
C ALA A 295 35.40 5.77 39.85
N ARG A 296 36.12 6.22 38.80
CA ARG A 296 37.58 6.47 38.88
C ARG A 296 37.89 7.49 39.97
N ALA A 297 37.25 8.67 39.91
CA ALA A 297 37.42 9.70 40.93
C ALA A 297 36.97 9.29 42.35
N GLN A 298 36.21 8.21 42.53
CA GLN A 298 35.95 7.58 43.83
C GLN A 298 37.09 6.63 44.23
N ALA A 299 37.56 5.77 43.32
CA ALA A 299 38.71 4.89 43.55
C ALA A 299 39.98 5.68 43.89
N ASP A 300 40.28 6.74 43.15
CA ASP A 300 41.43 7.64 43.38
C ASP A 300 41.37 8.25 44.80
N ARG A 301 40.18 8.65 45.25
CA ARG A 301 39.95 9.15 46.62
C ARG A 301 40.08 8.06 47.68
N MET A 302 39.64 6.82 47.40
CA MET A 302 39.85 5.71 48.33
C MET A 302 41.33 5.37 48.47
N HIS A 303 42.10 5.38 47.39
CA HIS A 303 43.54 5.17 47.44
C HIS A 303 44.27 6.30 48.18
N ALA A 304 43.94 7.56 47.91
CA ALA A 304 44.49 8.69 48.68
C ALA A 304 44.19 8.56 50.19
N LEU A 305 42.98 8.16 50.58
CA LEU A 305 42.61 7.91 51.98
C LEU A 305 43.31 6.68 52.59
N GLN A 306 43.65 5.66 51.78
CA GLN A 306 44.45 4.52 52.21
C GLN A 306 45.92 4.92 52.44
N ASP A 307 46.48 5.75 51.57
CA ASP A 307 47.84 6.29 51.69
C ASP A 307 47.95 7.26 52.88
N ASP A 308 46.96 8.14 53.09
CA ASP A 308 46.86 9.00 54.29
C ASP A 308 46.74 8.16 55.58
N LEU A 309 45.98 7.07 55.56
CA LEU A 309 45.86 6.15 56.69
C LEU A 309 47.18 5.40 56.95
N ALA A 310 47.87 4.95 55.90
CA ALA A 310 49.19 4.33 56.02
C ALA A 310 50.24 5.32 56.55
N HIS A 311 50.23 6.57 56.07
CA HIS A 311 51.12 7.63 56.52
C HIS A 311 50.86 8.01 57.99
N THR A 312 49.60 8.23 58.38
CA THR A 312 49.24 8.58 59.76
C THR A 312 49.46 7.43 60.74
N THR A 313 49.25 6.17 60.35
CA THR A 313 49.58 5.02 61.20
C THR A 313 51.09 4.81 61.33
N ALA A 314 51.88 5.03 60.28
CA ALA A 314 53.34 5.04 60.34
C ALA A 314 53.87 6.19 61.23
N ALA A 315 53.32 7.40 61.10
CA ALA A 315 53.66 8.54 61.94
C ALA A 315 53.29 8.29 63.41
N LEU A 316 52.15 7.65 63.69
CA LEU A 316 51.75 7.23 65.04
C LEU A 316 52.67 6.14 65.62
N ALA A 317 53.15 5.21 64.78
CA ALA A 317 54.13 4.20 65.20
C ALA A 317 55.47 4.88 65.56
N ALA A 318 55.99 5.74 64.69
CA ALA A 318 57.21 6.52 64.96
C ALA A 318 57.08 7.42 66.19
N ALA A 319 55.92 8.05 66.41
CA ALA A 319 55.65 8.85 67.61
C ALA A 319 55.62 8.00 68.90
N ARG A 320 55.11 6.76 68.82
CA ARG A 320 55.14 5.80 69.95
C ARG A 320 56.56 5.30 70.22
N GLU A 321 57.35 5.05 69.18
CA GLU A 321 58.76 4.67 69.29
C GLU A 321 59.59 5.82 69.90
N ALA A 322 59.42 7.05 69.40
CA ALA A 322 60.04 8.25 69.96
C ALA A 322 59.65 8.47 71.43
N LEU A 323 58.37 8.27 71.79
CA LEU A 323 57.91 8.35 73.18
C LEU A 323 58.53 7.24 74.05
N ALA A 324 58.64 6.01 73.55
CA ALA A 324 59.29 4.91 74.26
C ALA A 324 60.79 5.18 74.47
N THR A 325 61.47 5.73 73.46
CA THR A 325 62.87 6.19 73.55
C THR A 325 63.01 7.30 74.57
N ALA A 326 62.20 8.37 74.51
CA ALA A 326 62.24 9.46 75.48
C ALA A 326 61.92 9.01 76.91
N GLN A 327 61.02 8.03 77.10
CA GLN A 327 60.78 7.40 78.40
C GLN A 327 61.98 6.54 78.87
N GLY A 328 62.65 5.83 77.95
CA GLY A 328 63.89 5.11 78.22
C GLY A 328 65.02 6.05 78.64
N GLU A 329 65.21 7.15 77.91
CA GLU A 329 66.17 8.21 78.24
C GLU A 329 65.83 8.88 79.58
N THR A 330 64.56 9.17 79.85
CA THR A 330 64.11 9.75 81.13
C THR A 330 64.42 8.81 82.29
N ARG A 331 64.10 7.52 82.16
CA ARG A 331 64.49 6.51 83.17
C ARG A 331 66.01 6.40 83.33
N ALA A 332 66.76 6.45 82.22
CA ALA A 332 68.22 6.44 82.26
C ALA A 332 68.82 7.74 82.82
N GLN A 333 68.11 8.87 82.79
CA GLN A 333 68.48 10.10 83.50
C GLN A 333 68.13 10.00 84.98
N GLN A 334 66.97 9.44 85.33
CA GLN A 334 66.56 9.17 86.71
C GLN A 334 67.55 8.25 87.42
N THR A 335 67.90 7.10 86.85
CA THR A 335 68.89 6.19 87.46
C THR A 335 70.29 6.80 87.55
N ARG A 336 70.68 7.68 86.62
CA ARG A 336 71.91 8.47 86.73
C ARG A 336 71.84 9.52 87.84
N ALA A 337 70.69 10.16 88.05
CA ALA A 337 70.48 11.09 89.15
C ALA A 337 70.47 10.36 90.50
N GLU A 338 69.71 9.28 90.64
CA GLU A 338 69.68 8.40 91.82
C GLU A 338 71.09 7.87 92.16
N ALA A 339 71.86 7.41 91.17
CA ALA A 339 73.25 6.99 91.40
C ALA A 339 74.17 8.15 91.82
N ALA A 340 73.95 9.36 91.30
CA ALA A 340 74.70 10.56 91.71
C ALA A 340 74.30 11.03 93.13
N GLU A 341 73.03 10.90 93.52
CA GLU A 341 72.57 11.17 94.88
C GLU A 341 73.07 10.13 95.88
N GLN A 342 73.06 8.84 95.51
CA GLN A 342 73.69 7.79 96.29
C GLN A 342 75.20 8.09 96.47
N ALA A 343 75.94 8.36 95.39
CA ALA A 343 77.35 8.71 95.47
C ALA A 343 77.61 9.98 96.30
N ARG A 344 76.75 11.00 96.23
CA ARG A 344 76.79 12.19 97.08
C ARG A 344 76.58 11.84 98.54
N ASP A 345 75.59 11.02 98.86
CA ASP A 345 75.24 10.67 100.24
C ASP A 345 76.24 9.68 100.85
N GLU A 346 76.90 8.85 100.03
CA GLU A 346 78.08 8.07 100.42
C GLU A 346 79.31 8.96 100.64
N ALA A 347 79.55 9.96 99.78
CA ALA A 347 80.59 10.96 100.01
C ALA A 347 80.35 11.79 101.28
N ILE A 348 79.09 12.14 101.60
CA ILE A 348 78.70 12.77 102.87
C ILE A 348 78.91 11.80 104.05
N ARG A 349 78.57 10.52 103.89
CA ARG A 349 78.78 9.48 104.92
C ARG A 349 80.27 9.29 105.21
N HIS A 350 81.11 9.22 104.18
CA HIS A 350 82.57 9.16 104.30
C HIS A 350 83.17 10.46 104.83
N GLY A 351 82.62 11.63 104.44
CA GLY A 351 82.99 12.93 105.00
C GLY A 351 82.72 13.02 106.50
N ARG A 352 81.54 12.56 106.95
CA ARG A 352 81.19 12.46 108.38
C ARG A 352 82.07 11.44 109.12
N GLN A 353 82.41 10.31 108.50
CA GLN A 353 83.37 9.34 109.06
C GLN A 353 84.80 9.89 109.13
N ALA A 354 85.21 10.74 108.18
CA ALA A 354 86.50 11.41 108.18
C ALA A 354 86.56 12.52 109.23
N ALA A 355 85.49 13.33 109.35
CA ALA A 355 85.32 14.31 110.43
C ALA A 355 85.38 13.63 111.80
N ALA A 356 84.57 12.60 112.06
CA ALA A 356 84.62 11.87 113.33
C ALA A 356 85.99 11.20 113.63
N ARG A 357 86.80 10.89 112.61
CA ARG A 357 88.20 10.44 112.79
C ARG A 357 89.16 11.60 113.09
N ALA A 358 88.91 12.79 112.52
CA ALA A 358 89.64 14.02 112.82
C ALA A 358 89.30 14.51 114.24
N ASP A 359 88.02 14.61 114.61
CA ASP A 359 87.55 14.93 115.97
C ASP A 359 88.17 13.95 116.99
N ALA A 360 88.16 12.65 116.68
CA ALA A 360 88.79 11.64 117.52
C ALA A 360 90.34 11.66 117.49
N ALA A 361 90.97 12.36 116.55
CA ALA A 361 92.43 12.60 116.57
C ALA A 361 92.77 13.88 117.33
N GLU A 362 91.96 14.93 117.18
CA GLU A 362 92.08 16.20 117.88
C GLU A 362 91.80 16.03 119.38
N ASN A 363 90.77 15.29 119.78
CA ASN A 363 90.54 14.92 121.19
C ASN A 363 91.75 14.17 121.77
N ARG A 364 92.33 13.19 121.04
CA ARG A 364 93.56 12.52 121.48
C ARG A 364 94.78 13.44 121.54
N GLN A 365 94.84 14.47 120.71
CA GLN A 365 95.87 15.50 120.79
C GLN A 365 95.67 16.40 122.02
N GLN A 366 94.43 16.77 122.35
CA GLN A 366 94.08 17.51 123.57
C GLN A 366 94.35 16.67 124.83
N ASP A 367 93.99 15.38 124.85
CA ASP A 367 94.32 14.44 125.93
C ASP A 367 95.85 14.37 126.16
N LEU A 368 96.63 14.27 125.08
CA LEU A 368 98.09 14.25 125.14
C LEU A 368 98.69 15.59 125.58
N GLN A 369 98.08 16.72 125.21
CA GLN A 369 98.48 18.05 125.69
C GLN A 369 98.17 18.22 127.18
N ALA A 370 96.98 17.84 127.64
CA ALA A 370 96.62 17.86 129.05
C ALA A 370 97.52 16.96 129.90
N ALA A 371 97.88 15.76 129.40
CA ALA A 371 98.83 14.88 130.04
C ALA A 371 100.26 15.46 130.09
N ALA A 372 100.69 16.18 129.03
CA ALA A 372 101.97 16.87 129.00
C ALA A 372 102.01 18.09 129.95
N GLU A 373 100.91 18.84 130.07
CA GLU A 373 100.76 19.93 131.04
C GLU A 373 100.74 19.40 132.48
N GLN A 374 100.04 18.30 132.74
CA GLN A 374 100.11 17.61 134.03
C GLN A 374 101.55 17.19 134.36
N ALA A 375 102.24 16.48 133.46
CA ALA A 375 103.64 16.12 133.65
C ALA A 375 104.56 17.33 133.87
N ALA A 376 104.33 18.45 133.17
CA ALA A 376 105.07 19.70 133.37
C ALA A 376 104.78 20.34 134.75
N THR A 377 103.54 20.31 135.23
CA THR A 377 103.20 20.81 136.57
C THR A 377 103.75 19.92 137.69
N GLU A 378 103.73 18.59 137.52
CA GLU A 378 104.38 17.63 138.41
C GLU A 378 105.90 17.83 138.44
N GLN A 379 106.54 18.00 137.28
CA GLN A 379 107.97 18.31 137.20
C GLN A 379 108.30 19.67 137.84
N ALA A 380 107.46 20.69 137.67
CA ALA A 380 107.60 21.99 138.33
C ALA A 380 107.31 21.94 139.85
N ALA A 381 106.53 20.97 140.33
CA ALA A 381 106.37 20.68 141.75
C ALA A 381 107.60 19.94 142.30
N ALA A 382 108.12 18.95 141.59
CA ALA A 382 109.35 18.22 141.92
C ALA A 382 110.56 19.16 141.99
N HIS A 383 110.74 20.07 141.02
CA HIS A 383 111.81 21.08 141.08
C HIS A 383 111.65 22.05 142.25
N ARG A 384 110.42 22.44 142.63
CA ARG A 384 110.17 23.25 143.83
C ARG A 384 110.48 22.50 145.13
N ALA A 385 110.15 21.21 145.21
CA ALA A 385 110.55 20.35 146.32
C ALA A 385 112.08 20.24 146.42
N LEU A 386 112.76 19.97 145.30
CA LEU A 386 114.22 19.86 145.22
C LEU A 386 114.93 21.17 145.64
N ALA A 387 114.43 22.32 145.15
CA ALA A 387 114.92 23.64 145.56
C ALA A 387 114.66 23.93 147.06
N SER A 388 113.54 23.47 147.63
CA SER A 388 113.28 23.61 149.06
C SER A 388 114.20 22.74 149.92
N CYS A 389 114.58 21.54 149.45
CA CYS A 389 115.62 20.72 150.08
C CYS A 389 117.00 21.38 149.98
N GLN A 390 117.35 21.96 148.82
CA GLN A 390 118.61 22.69 148.64
C GLN A 390 118.72 23.89 149.58
N ALA A 391 117.69 24.74 149.64
CA ALA A 391 117.65 25.87 150.58
C ALA A 391 117.71 25.46 152.07
N LEU A 392 117.32 24.22 152.40
CA LEU A 392 117.45 23.63 153.74
C LEU A 392 118.89 23.14 153.98
N CYS A 393 119.54 22.52 152.99
CA CYS A 393 120.97 22.21 153.02
C CYS A 393 121.83 23.47 153.15
N ASP A 394 121.57 24.52 152.36
CA ASP A 394 122.29 25.80 152.39
C ASP A 394 122.19 26.46 153.78
N ARG A 395 121.01 26.38 154.41
CA ARG A 395 120.81 26.79 155.82
C ARG A 395 121.67 25.97 156.77
N LEU A 396 121.64 24.64 156.66
CA LEU A 396 122.42 23.77 157.54
C LEU A 396 123.94 23.94 157.34
N GLU A 397 124.42 24.25 156.13
CA GLU A 397 125.82 24.63 155.90
C GLU A 397 126.14 26.02 156.50
N THR A 398 125.21 26.98 156.41
CA THR A 398 125.36 28.30 157.05
C THR A 398 125.41 28.18 158.58
N ASP A 399 124.55 27.35 159.16
CA ASP A 399 124.53 27.05 160.60
C ASP A 399 125.79 26.28 161.03
N LEU A 400 126.32 25.38 160.19
CA LEU A 400 127.61 24.72 160.43
C LEU A 400 128.79 25.69 160.32
N ALA A 401 128.74 26.66 159.41
CA ALA A 401 129.75 27.71 159.28
C ALA A 401 129.72 28.65 160.50
N ALA A 402 128.52 29.04 160.96
CA ALA A 402 128.33 29.80 162.18
C ALA A 402 128.84 29.03 163.41
N ALA A 403 128.47 27.76 163.58
CA ALA A 403 128.95 26.91 164.67
C ALA A 403 130.47 26.69 164.63
N ARG A 404 131.09 26.63 163.44
CA ARG A 404 132.55 26.59 163.27
C ARG A 404 133.21 27.92 163.63
N ALA A 405 132.60 29.05 163.26
CA ALA A 405 133.07 30.39 163.64
C ALA A 405 132.96 30.59 165.16
N ASP A 406 131.87 30.16 165.79
CA ASP A 406 131.72 30.19 167.25
C ASP A 406 132.71 29.24 167.95
N ALA A 407 132.94 28.04 167.42
CA ALA A 407 133.95 27.12 167.95
C ALA A 407 135.40 27.59 167.71
N ALA A 408 135.63 28.47 166.74
CA ALA A 408 136.90 29.18 166.56
C ALA A 408 137.02 30.35 167.55
N ALA A 409 135.98 31.17 167.69
CA ALA A 409 135.92 32.26 168.65
C ALA A 409 135.93 31.77 170.11
N GLN A 410 135.42 30.57 170.41
CA GLN A 410 135.56 29.93 171.72
C GLN A 410 136.99 29.42 171.96
N ARG A 411 137.68 28.93 170.92
CA ARG A 411 139.12 28.59 171.01
C ARG A 411 140.00 29.83 171.17
N GLU A 412 139.71 30.92 170.46
CA GLU A 412 140.34 32.22 170.75
C GLU A 412 140.07 32.69 172.18
N ARG A 413 138.83 32.58 172.66
CA ARG A 413 138.48 32.93 174.04
C ARG A 413 139.20 32.04 175.07
N ALA A 414 139.41 30.75 174.78
CA ALA A 414 140.20 29.85 175.61
C ALA A 414 141.70 30.23 175.63
N VAL A 415 142.32 30.43 174.46
CA VAL A 415 143.74 30.85 174.36
C VAL A 415 143.97 32.22 175.01
N ARG A 416 143.02 33.16 174.86
CA ARG A 416 143.07 34.47 175.56
C ARG A 416 142.85 34.31 177.07
N ALA A 417 142.06 33.34 177.53
CA ALA A 417 141.86 33.05 178.95
C ALA A 417 143.09 32.38 179.60
N GLU A 418 143.79 31.49 178.89
CA GLU A 418 145.07 30.92 179.36
C GLU A 418 146.17 31.99 179.42
N ALA A 419 146.19 32.92 178.45
CA ALA A 419 147.07 34.08 178.47
C ALA A 419 146.76 35.04 179.64
N SER A 420 145.49 35.36 179.90
CA SER A 420 145.10 36.27 181.00
C SER A 420 145.10 35.61 182.39
N ALA A 421 145.08 34.28 182.49
CA ALA A 421 145.41 33.58 183.74
C ALA A 421 146.88 33.74 184.14
N SER A 422 147.76 34.08 183.18
CA SER A 422 149.20 34.27 183.39
C SER A 422 149.61 35.72 183.64
N GLN A 423 148.74 36.69 183.35
CA GLN A 423 148.96 38.12 183.57
C GLN A 423 147.71 38.77 184.17
N ALA A 424 147.83 39.20 185.43
CA ALA A 424 146.82 39.76 186.32
C ALA A 424 145.83 38.73 186.93
N SER A 425 145.90 38.34 188.21
CA SER A 425 146.78 38.73 189.34
C SER A 425 146.91 40.23 189.67
N SER A 426 146.08 41.09 189.04
CA SER A 426 146.10 42.56 189.19
C SER A 426 144.77 43.16 188.69
N SER A 427 143.81 43.30 189.61
CA SER A 427 142.49 43.95 189.44
C SER A 427 141.47 43.32 188.46
N PRO A 428 140.40 42.68 188.98
CA PRO A 428 139.17 42.41 188.24
C PRO A 428 138.12 43.54 188.39
N GLY A 429 137.34 43.80 187.33
CA GLY A 429 136.14 44.64 187.29
C GLY A 429 135.35 44.33 185.99
N GLN A 430 134.04 44.05 186.03
CA GLN A 430 132.90 44.99 186.08
C GLN A 430 132.79 45.91 184.83
N GLN A 431 131.63 46.10 184.18
CA GLN A 431 130.33 45.39 184.26
C GLN A 431 129.38 45.86 183.11
N SER A 432 128.33 45.07 182.82
CA SER A 432 127.00 45.51 182.28
C SER A 432 126.84 45.98 180.81
N GLY A 433 125.58 45.95 180.34
CA GLY A 433 125.08 46.43 179.02
C GLY A 433 124.60 47.89 179.07
N PRO A 434 123.41 48.32 178.54
CA PRO A 434 122.23 47.56 178.05
C PRO A 434 121.76 47.95 176.60
N ALA A 435 120.97 47.17 175.84
CA ALA A 435 119.47 47.06 175.71
C ALA A 435 118.68 48.19 174.99
N GLY A 436 117.63 47.80 174.24
CA GLY A 436 116.68 48.65 173.48
C GLY A 436 116.85 48.59 171.94
N SER A 437 115.82 48.55 171.08
CA SER A 437 114.35 48.59 171.28
C SER A 437 113.54 47.96 170.11
N GLU A 438 112.24 47.79 170.33
CA GLU A 438 111.10 47.49 169.43
C GLU A 438 110.92 48.47 168.22
N PRO A 439 110.03 48.26 167.19
CA PRO A 439 108.65 47.74 167.31
C PRO A 439 108.03 46.92 166.13
N THR A 440 106.69 46.86 166.10
CA THR A 440 105.78 45.92 165.42
C THR A 440 104.98 46.50 164.22
N GLY A 441 104.27 45.65 163.47
CA GLY A 441 103.22 46.05 162.49
C GLY A 441 103.07 45.12 161.26
N THR A 442 102.45 43.93 161.34
CA THR A 442 101.00 43.61 161.19
C THR A 442 100.36 43.85 159.80
N GLY A 443 99.89 42.77 159.14
CA GLY A 443 99.03 42.77 157.94
C GLY A 443 98.74 41.33 157.46
N THR A 444 97.51 41.02 157.01
CA THR A 444 97.00 39.62 156.91
C THR A 444 96.12 39.38 155.62
N PRO A 445 95.35 38.26 155.47
CA PRO A 445 95.39 37.27 154.36
C PRO A 445 94.35 37.56 153.22
N PRO A 446 94.00 36.67 152.25
CA PRO A 446 94.34 35.25 152.01
C PRO A 446 94.85 34.98 150.56
N GLY A 447 94.72 33.82 149.86
CA GLY A 447 93.96 32.58 150.13
C GLY A 447 94.13 31.48 149.05
N THR A 448 93.18 30.53 149.03
CA THR A 448 92.98 29.40 148.08
C THR A 448 92.41 29.84 146.73
N ASN A 449 92.49 29.07 145.63
CA ASN A 449 92.92 27.66 145.45
C ASN A 449 94.33 27.54 144.86
#